data_AF-A0A5C6ANK3-F1
#
_entry.id   AF-A0A5C6ANK3-F1
#
_cell.length_a   1.000
_cell.length_b   1.000
_cell.length_c   1.000
_cell.angle_alpha   90.00
_cell.angle_beta   90.00
_cell.angle_gamma   90.00
#
_symmetry.space_group_name_H-M   'P 1'
#
loop_
_entity.id
_entity.type
_entity.pdbx_description
1 polymer ?
#
loop_
_entity_poly.entity_id
_entity_poly.type
_entity_poly.pdbx_seq_one_letter_code
_entity_poly.pdbx_strand_id
1 'polypeptide(L)' 'MSLSRTLLLAAACFTLVGCQKKETVVDVKSPLGDVEVVKDTATGDVSVDVDAENE' A
#
# COMPACT_ATOMS: atom_id res chain seq x y z
N MET A 1 -5.19 13.00 38.71
CA MET A 1 -4.29 13.42 37.59
C MET A 1 -3.45 12.26 37.01
N SER A 2 -3.86 10.99 37.14
CA SER A 2 -3.11 9.85 36.58
C SER A 2 -3.68 9.35 35.23
N LEU A 3 -4.99 9.50 35.00
CA LEU A 3 -5.68 9.00 33.79
C LEU A 3 -5.29 9.73 32.49
N SER A 4 -4.99 11.03 32.57
CA SER A 4 -4.66 11.85 31.39
C SER A 4 -3.30 11.50 30.78
N ARG A 5 -2.37 10.93 31.57
CA ARG A 5 -1.03 10.55 31.08
C ARG A 5 -1.03 9.24 30.32
N THR A 6 -1.86 8.29 30.74
CA THR A 6 -1.98 6.98 30.09
C THR A 6 -2.68 7.07 28.74
N LEU A 7 -3.63 8.00 28.59
CA LEU A 7 -4.36 8.22 27.34
C LEU A 7 -3.47 8.84 26.23
N LEU A 8 -2.54 9.72 26.61
CA LEU A 8 -1.64 10.38 25.66
C LEU A 8 -0.61 9.41 25.05
N LEU A 9 -0.18 8.40 25.83
CA LEU A 9 0.79 7.40 25.39
C LEU A 9 0.18 6.39 24.40
N ALA A 10 -1.11 6.09 24.54
CA ALA A 10 -1.82 5.18 23.63
C ALA A 10 -2.03 5.79 22.23
N ALA A 11 -2.28 7.10 22.15
CA ALA A 11 -2.48 7.80 20.88
C ALA A 11 -1.22 7.85 20.00
N ALA A 12 -0.03 7.87 20.61
CA ALA A 12 1.25 7.90 19.89
C ALA A 12 1.57 6.58 19.17
N CYS A 13 1.01 5.44 19.60
CA CYS A 13 1.23 4.16 18.94
C CYS A 13 0.43 3.99 17.63
N PHE A 14 -0.66 4.73 17.45
CA PHE A 14 -1.50 4.63 16.24
C PHE A 14 -0.92 5.37 15.03
N THR A 15 -0.02 6.33 15.21
CA THR A 15 0.60 7.09 14.11
C THR A 15 1.75 6.34 13.42
N LEU A 16 2.24 5.25 14.02
CA LEU A 16 3.28 4.38 13.44
C LEU A 16 2.72 3.30 12.51
N VAL A 17 1.39 3.10 12.48
CA VAL A 17 0.75 2.29 11.44
C VAL A 17 0.74 3.16 10.18
N GLY A 18 1.87 3.19 9.49
CA GLY A 18 2.07 3.98 8.29
C GLY A 18 0.93 3.75 7.31
N CYS A 19 0.25 4.83 6.92
CA CYS A 19 -0.67 4.83 5.79
C CYS A 19 0.08 4.26 4.57
N GLN A 20 -0.18 3.01 4.22
CA GLN A 20 0.32 2.41 2.98
C GLN A 20 -0.30 3.18 1.82
N LYS A 21 0.51 4.01 1.16
CA LYS A 21 0.11 4.75 -0.04
C LYS A 21 0.62 3.97 -1.25
N LYS A 22 -0.20 3.02 -1.70
CA LYS A 22 0.03 2.28 -2.94
C LYS A 22 -0.60 3.06 -4.09
N GLU A 23 0.16 3.26 -5.15
CA GLU A 23 -0.28 3.96 -6.35
C GLU A 23 -0.10 3.03 -7.56
N THR A 24 -1.19 2.75 -8.27
CA THR A 24 -1.12 2.07 -9.57
C THR A 24 -0.57 3.06 -10.59
N VAL A 25 0.58 2.72 -11.16
CA VAL A 25 1.32 3.62 -12.06
C VAL A 25 0.97 3.34 -13.51
N VAL A 26 0.77 2.08 -13.85
CA VAL A 26 0.44 1.63 -15.20
C VAL A 26 -0.51 0.44 -15.09
N ASP A 27 -1.65 0.53 -15.77
CA ASP A 27 -2.61 -0.55 -15.97
C ASP A 27 -2.79 -0.74 -17.48
N VAL A 28 -2.39 -1.89 -18.01
CA VAL A 28 -2.54 -2.22 -19.43
C VAL A 28 -3.42 -3.45 -19.55
N LYS A 29 -4.62 -3.23 -20.09
CA LYS A 29 -5.51 -4.31 -20.50
C LYS A 29 -5.26 -4.73 -21.93
N SER A 30 -4.98 -6.00 -22.14
CA SER A 30 -4.83 -6.56 -23.48
C SER A 30 -5.66 -7.83 -23.63
N PRO A 31 -6.12 -8.16 -24.85
CA PRO A 31 -6.80 -9.43 -25.12
C PRO A 31 -5.95 -10.68 -24.84
N LEU A 32 -4.64 -10.51 -24.60
CA LEU A 32 -3.68 -11.58 -24.34
C LEU A 32 -3.28 -11.66 -22.86
N GLY A 33 -3.88 -10.83 -22.01
CA GLY A 33 -3.54 -10.71 -20.59
C GLY A 33 -3.44 -9.27 -20.11
N ASP A 34 -3.47 -9.11 -18.79
CA ASP A 34 -3.41 -7.84 -18.09
C ASP A 34 -2.01 -7.63 -17.47
N VAL A 35 -1.52 -6.39 -17.50
CA VAL A 35 -0.27 -6.00 -16.83
C VAL A 35 -0.55 -4.83 -15.90
N GLU A 36 -0.35 -5.06 -14.61
CA GLU A 36 -0.50 -4.04 -13.56
C GLU A 36 0.86 -3.72 -12.93
N VAL A 37 1.21 -2.44 -12.90
CA VAL A 37 2.41 -1.94 -12.22
C VAL A 37 1.98 -1.07 -11.05
N VAL A 38 2.31 -1.51 -9.84
CA VAL A 38 2.01 -0.81 -8.60
C VAL A 38 3.31 -0.36 -7.96
N LYS A 39 3.36 0.93 -7.58
CA LYS A 39 4.46 1.49 -6.82
C LYS A 39 3.98 1.82 -5.42
N ASP A 40 4.71 1.32 -4.43
CA ASP A 40 4.56 1.77 -3.05
C ASP A 40 5.28 3.11 -2.91
N THR A 41 4.52 4.18 -2.64
CA THR A 41 5.08 5.53 -2.51
C THR A 41 5.69 5.77 -1.13
N ALA A 42 5.47 4.88 -0.17
CA ALA A 42 6.03 4.96 1.17
C ALA A 42 7.41 4.29 1.26
N THR A 43 7.62 3.16 0.57
CA THR A 43 8.90 2.42 0.57
C THR A 43 9.70 2.61 -0.70
N GLY A 44 9.04 2.94 -1.82
CA GLY A 44 9.66 2.99 -3.16
C GLY A 44 9.70 1.64 -3.86
N ASP A 45 9.13 0.58 -3.27
CA ASP A 45 9.03 -0.73 -3.90
C ASP A 45 8.13 -0.69 -5.15
N VAL A 46 8.53 -1.44 -6.17
CA VAL A 46 7.78 -1.58 -7.42
C VAL A 46 7.42 -3.05 -7.60
N SER A 47 6.12 -3.31 -7.72
CA SER A 47 5.57 -4.63 -8.01
C SER A 47 5.00 -4.64 -9.43
N VAL A 48 5.28 -5.70 -10.17
CA VAL A 48 4.73 -5.94 -11.50
C VAL A 48 3.96 -7.24 -11.45
N ASP A 49 2.67 -7.17 -11.77
CA ASP A 49 1.78 -8.32 -11.88
C ASP A 49 1.44 -8.52 -13.36
N VAL A 50 1.61 -9.76 -13.83
CA VAL A 50 1.36 -10.13 -15.23
C VAL A 50 0.43 -11.33 -15.21
N ASP A 51 -0.82 -11.08 -15.59
CA ASP A 51 -1.83 -12.12 -15.71
C ASP A 51 -1.94 -12.48 -17.20
N ALA A 52 -1.38 -13.62 -17.58
CA ALA A 52 -1.46 -14.13 -18.95
C ALA A 52 -2.61 -15.14 -19.03
N GLU A 53 -3.65 -14.81 -19.81
CA GLU A 53 -4.73 -15.75 -20.10
C GLU A 53 -4.21 -16.82 -21.05
N ASN A 54 -3.65 -17.87 -20.48
CA ASN A 54 -3.15 -19.04 -21.19
C ASN A 54 -4.15 -20.18 -20.95
N GLU A 55 -5.19 -20.25 -21.80
CA GLU A 55 -6.07 -21.42 -21.96
C GLU A 55 -5.70 -22.21 -23.22
#